data_AF-A0A3N7A703-F1
#
_entry.id   AF-A0A3N7A703-F1
#
_cell.length_a   1.000
_cell.length_b   1.000
_cell.length_c   1.000
_cell.angle_alpha   90.00
_cell.angle_beta   90.00
_cell.angle_gamma   90.00
#
_symmetry.space_group_name_H-M   'P 1'
#
loop_
_entity.id
_entity.type
_entity.pdbx_description
1 polymer ?
#
loop_
_entity_poly.entity_id
_entity_poly.type
_entity_poly.pdbx_seq_one_letter_code
_entity_poly.pdbx_strand_id
1 'polypeptide(L)'
;MTCLGLASGVSTYAQSAHVDINDGTYGFLNRIETLSGSFSDYLHLSTQALSRKDVALYIKDAQRINLKRGWSNVDNALMSRYLSQNGEWASEDGDGALDSRNPVMGTFYKKKTDFIYHNSRNFFLSANPVLGYQGIYETTPQEKVFRNQYAAGARIRVKYKDIIGADLNFRYVHEEPVSYYAAYNQNRNTLIGVHDYKQQANGSYDYILPTGAINASVLRNYISASVGYDYQKIGDGYRSLILSDFSGPVWYAKLSTKVWKFQYDNLYMRLSADHHIPGNNLTNYSGGYKYATAHHLSTNVTRWLNIGLYEMVVFNRTNHFEAGYMNPLIFYRAIERSLGSPDKVALGINAKAIPVRGLGIYGQFLLNEFTAKEFFANNGYMHNKWGAQLGLKYYDAFTVDNLDLQVEGNVVRPYTFQHLEKDNSGYIASNFTNNNLPLAHPLGAGFRELVFIANYRPTARLQINAKALYYQQGVDTGNLNFGNDLSKSYSQNIPGIFGVKMIHGAKATGLSLSLNISYEIAPNLNFDLGGTHRSYALEHNILPEQKSTYFYSGIRLNLNRKDYTAF
;
A
#
# COMPACT_ATOMS: atom_id res chain seq x y z
N MET A 1 -49.70 42.52 -2.14
CA MET A 1 -49.03 41.75 -1.07
C MET A 1 -48.30 40.59 -1.72
N THR A 2 -47.01 40.75 -1.93
CA THR A 2 -46.11 39.85 -2.66
C THR A 2 -45.58 38.79 -1.71
N CYS A 3 -45.96 37.53 -1.90
CA CYS A 3 -45.29 36.40 -1.25
C CYS A 3 -44.03 36.05 -2.04
N LEU A 4 -42.87 36.45 -1.53
CA LEU A 4 -41.57 35.96 -1.99
C LEU A 4 -41.35 34.53 -1.45
N GLY A 5 -41.37 33.55 -2.36
CA GLY A 5 -40.87 32.21 -2.07
C GLY A 5 -39.34 32.21 -2.07
N LEU A 6 -38.73 31.96 -0.91
CA LEU A 6 -37.31 31.64 -0.80
C LEU A 6 -37.12 30.14 -1.07
N ALA A 7 -36.95 29.80 -2.34
CA ALA A 7 -36.40 28.51 -2.73
C ALA A 7 -34.89 28.52 -2.45
N SER A 8 -34.50 28.09 -1.25
CA SER A 8 -33.10 27.78 -0.95
C SER A 8 -32.70 26.53 -1.72
N GLY A 9 -32.09 26.73 -2.89
CA GLY A 9 -31.42 25.67 -3.64
C GLY A 9 -30.28 25.08 -2.82
N VAL A 10 -30.51 23.94 -2.19
CA VAL A 10 -29.45 23.14 -1.58
C VAL A 10 -28.69 22.48 -2.73
N SER A 11 -27.55 23.06 -3.10
CA SER A 11 -26.58 22.42 -3.99
C SER A 11 -26.03 21.19 -3.28
N THR A 12 -26.44 19.99 -3.71
CA THR A 12 -25.88 18.72 -3.26
C THR A 12 -24.47 18.58 -3.83
N TYR A 13 -23.46 18.40 -2.97
CA TYR A 13 -22.07 18.24 -3.39
C TYR A 13 -21.58 16.83 -3.14
N ALA A 14 -20.74 16.40 -4.07
CA ALA A 14 -20.58 15.02 -4.44
C ALA A 14 -19.57 14.22 -3.62
N GLN A 15 -19.81 12.91 -3.51
CA GLN A 15 -19.00 11.91 -2.81
C GLN A 15 -18.35 10.85 -3.69
N SER A 16 -17.15 10.43 -3.31
CA SER A 16 -16.25 9.74 -4.22
C SER A 16 -15.80 8.37 -3.74
N ALA A 17 -15.71 7.47 -4.71
CA ALA A 17 -14.88 6.27 -4.70
C ALA A 17 -13.40 6.57 -4.43
N HIS A 18 -12.62 5.51 -4.13
CA HIS A 18 -11.18 5.60 -3.94
C HIS A 18 -10.39 5.19 -5.21
N VAL A 19 -9.20 5.75 -5.37
CA VAL A 19 -8.20 5.37 -6.38
C VAL A 19 -7.48 4.10 -5.92
N ASP A 20 -7.19 3.20 -6.85
CA ASP A 20 -6.41 1.99 -6.53
C ASP A 20 -4.97 2.39 -6.15
N ILE A 21 -4.48 1.87 -5.03
CA ILE A 21 -3.13 2.14 -4.47
C ILE A 21 -2.03 1.92 -5.51
N ASN A 22 -2.26 1.02 -6.47
CA ASN A 22 -1.24 0.55 -7.41
C ASN A 22 -1.41 1.03 -8.87
N ASP A 23 -2.37 1.91 -9.17
CA ASP A 23 -2.61 2.38 -10.56
C ASP A 23 -1.64 3.48 -11.06
N GLY A 24 -0.68 3.88 -10.22
CA GLY A 24 0.34 4.88 -10.52
C GLY A 24 -0.10 6.33 -10.33
N THR A 25 -1.38 6.60 -10.05
CA THR A 25 -1.88 7.94 -9.73
C THR A 25 -1.14 8.54 -8.54
N TYR A 26 -0.91 7.74 -7.49
CA TYR A 26 -0.18 8.17 -6.30
C TYR A 26 1.22 8.75 -6.60
N GLY A 27 1.99 8.04 -7.44
CA GLY A 27 3.34 8.47 -7.84
C GLY A 27 3.31 9.77 -8.63
N PHE A 28 2.34 9.90 -9.53
CA PHE A 28 2.14 11.13 -10.31
C PHE A 28 1.72 12.32 -9.44
N LEU A 29 0.82 12.13 -8.48
CA LEU A 29 0.41 13.19 -7.56
C LEU A 29 1.59 13.69 -6.71
N ASN A 30 2.44 12.78 -6.22
CA ASN A 30 3.67 13.16 -5.51
C ASN A 30 4.62 13.98 -6.38
N ARG A 31 4.78 13.61 -7.67
CA ARG A 31 5.58 14.39 -8.64
C ARG A 31 5.06 15.81 -8.75
N ILE A 32 3.78 15.96 -9.05
CA ILE A 32 3.14 17.26 -9.24
C ILE A 32 3.18 18.12 -7.97
N GLU A 33 2.97 17.52 -6.79
CA GLU A 33 3.08 18.21 -5.50
C GLU A 33 4.49 18.76 -5.27
N THR A 34 5.49 17.92 -5.48
CA THR A 34 6.89 18.28 -5.25
C THR A 34 7.38 19.33 -6.27
N LEU A 35 6.95 19.23 -7.54
CA LEU A 35 7.25 20.23 -8.57
C LEU A 35 6.55 21.56 -8.31
N SER A 36 5.35 21.55 -7.72
CA SER A 36 4.64 22.78 -7.35
C SER A 36 5.37 23.55 -6.23
N GLY A 37 6.03 22.83 -5.32
CA GLY A 37 6.69 23.36 -4.15
C GLY A 37 5.76 23.69 -2.98
N SER A 38 4.51 23.20 -3.00
CA SER A 38 3.54 23.43 -1.94
C SER A 38 2.63 22.21 -1.75
N PHE A 39 2.35 21.87 -0.51
CA PHE A 39 1.32 20.90 -0.15
C PHE A 39 -0.09 21.44 -0.38
N SER A 40 -1.01 20.52 -0.65
CA SER A 40 -2.45 20.79 -0.66
C SER A 40 -3.04 20.61 0.73
N ASP A 41 -3.92 21.51 1.14
CA ASP A 41 -4.63 21.43 2.43
C ASP A 41 -5.84 20.46 2.38
N TYR A 42 -6.24 19.99 1.20
CA TYR A 42 -7.38 19.06 1.05
C TYR A 42 -6.99 17.65 0.58
N LEU A 43 -5.76 17.46 0.07
CA LEU A 43 -5.25 16.16 -0.37
C LEU A 43 -3.95 15.84 0.37
N HIS A 44 -4.02 14.99 1.39
CA HIS A 44 -2.83 14.45 2.04
C HIS A 44 -2.48 13.09 1.43
N LEU A 45 -1.25 12.95 0.95
CA LEU A 45 -0.76 11.76 0.26
C LEU A 45 -0.20 10.68 1.21
N SER A 46 -0.17 10.91 2.52
CA SER A 46 0.39 9.95 3.47
C SER A 46 -0.51 8.73 3.73
N THR A 47 -1.80 8.81 3.39
CA THR A 47 -2.79 7.75 3.65
C THR A 47 -3.44 7.32 2.36
N GLN A 48 -3.50 6.02 2.13
CA GLN A 48 -4.12 5.44 0.94
C GLN A 48 -5.14 4.37 1.35
N ALA A 49 -6.22 4.18 0.58
CA ALA A 49 -6.50 4.75 -0.74
C ALA A 49 -6.93 6.24 -0.76
N LEU A 50 -6.77 6.92 -1.91
CA LEU A 50 -7.09 8.36 -2.08
C LEU A 50 -8.49 8.58 -2.66
N SER A 51 -9.20 9.62 -2.24
CA SER A 51 -10.51 9.97 -2.80
C SER A 51 -10.39 10.49 -4.24
N ARG A 52 -11.14 9.92 -5.20
CA ARG A 52 -11.16 10.39 -6.61
C ARG A 52 -11.58 11.85 -6.75
N LYS A 53 -12.50 12.34 -5.91
CA LYS A 53 -12.89 13.76 -5.85
C LYS A 53 -11.71 14.65 -5.50
N ASP A 54 -11.00 14.32 -4.42
CA ASP A 54 -9.87 15.12 -3.95
C ASP A 54 -8.74 15.10 -4.98
N VAL A 55 -8.54 13.95 -5.63
CA VAL A 55 -7.60 13.80 -6.75
C VAL A 55 -7.99 14.66 -7.95
N ALA A 56 -9.24 14.66 -8.37
CA ALA A 56 -9.71 15.49 -9.49
C ALA A 56 -9.59 17.00 -9.19
N LEU A 57 -9.96 17.42 -7.98
CA LEU A 57 -9.80 18.80 -7.52
C LEU A 57 -8.32 19.21 -7.52
N TYR A 58 -7.45 18.33 -7.00
CA TYR A 58 -6.01 18.56 -6.98
C TYR A 58 -5.41 18.72 -8.36
N ILE A 59 -5.77 17.84 -9.30
CA ILE A 59 -5.27 17.91 -10.68
C ILE A 59 -5.73 19.20 -11.37
N LYS A 60 -6.97 19.67 -11.12
CA LYS A 60 -7.45 20.96 -11.65
C LYS A 60 -6.62 22.13 -11.15
N ASP A 61 -6.33 22.17 -9.85
CA ASP A 61 -5.49 23.22 -9.28
C ASP A 61 -4.05 23.14 -9.79
N ALA A 62 -3.52 21.92 -9.94
CA ALA A 62 -2.23 21.69 -10.55
C ALA A 62 -2.15 22.19 -12.00
N GLN A 63 -3.20 21.99 -12.82
CA GLN A 63 -3.26 22.54 -14.18
C GLN A 63 -3.22 24.07 -14.18
N ARG A 64 -3.90 24.74 -13.23
CA ARG A 64 -3.86 26.20 -13.08
C ARG A 64 -2.47 26.69 -12.68
N ILE A 65 -1.83 26.00 -11.74
CA ILE A 65 -0.44 26.28 -11.35
C ILE A 65 0.49 26.11 -12.56
N ASN A 66 0.24 25.07 -13.37
CA ASN A 66 1.09 24.73 -14.50
C ASN A 66 1.14 25.83 -15.57
N LEU A 67 0.05 26.59 -15.77
CA LEU A 67 0.04 27.75 -16.68
C LEU A 67 1.16 28.76 -16.39
N LYS A 68 1.63 28.83 -15.14
CA LYS A 68 2.75 29.69 -14.72
C LYS A 68 4.08 28.94 -14.60
N ARG A 69 4.06 27.61 -14.46
CA ARG A 69 5.26 26.79 -14.18
C ARG A 69 5.88 26.20 -15.44
N GLY A 70 5.09 25.91 -16.47
CA GLY A 70 5.58 25.33 -17.70
C GLY A 70 6.15 23.91 -17.55
N TRP A 71 5.49 23.04 -16.78
CA TRP A 71 5.81 21.61 -16.72
C TRP A 71 5.68 20.94 -18.09
N SER A 72 6.31 19.78 -18.23
CA SER A 72 6.49 19.12 -19.52
C SER A 72 5.17 18.76 -20.22
N ASN A 73 5.25 18.53 -21.53
CA ASN A 73 4.11 18.05 -22.31
C ASN A 73 3.61 16.68 -21.81
N VAL A 74 4.51 15.86 -21.27
CA VAL A 74 4.16 14.58 -20.66
C VAL A 74 3.31 14.82 -19.40
N ASP A 75 3.72 15.74 -18.52
CA ASP A 75 2.93 16.07 -17.32
C ASP A 75 1.54 16.60 -17.67
N ASN A 76 1.43 17.46 -18.68
CA ASN A 76 0.14 17.96 -19.17
C ASN A 76 -0.78 16.84 -19.69
N ALA A 77 -0.22 15.94 -20.49
CA ALA A 77 -0.96 14.79 -21.01
C ALA A 77 -1.42 13.85 -19.88
N LEU A 78 -0.56 13.61 -18.90
CA LEU A 78 -0.86 12.80 -17.72
C LEU A 78 -1.93 13.44 -16.83
N MET A 79 -1.83 14.74 -16.53
CA MET A 79 -2.87 15.48 -15.79
C MET A 79 -4.23 15.35 -16.48
N SER A 80 -4.26 15.56 -17.79
CA SER A 80 -5.49 15.45 -18.59
C SER A 80 -6.06 14.03 -18.57
N ARG A 81 -5.18 13.01 -18.62
CA ARG A 81 -5.57 11.59 -18.54
C ARG A 81 -6.14 11.24 -17.17
N TYR A 82 -5.44 11.55 -16.08
CA TYR A 82 -5.91 11.24 -14.73
C TYR A 82 -7.16 12.04 -14.35
N LEU A 83 -7.31 13.27 -14.84
CA LEU A 83 -8.54 14.04 -14.67
C LEU A 83 -9.71 13.37 -15.43
N SER A 84 -9.48 12.92 -16.67
CA SER A 84 -10.48 12.18 -17.45
C SER A 84 -10.92 10.87 -16.78
N GLN A 85 -9.98 10.13 -16.18
CA GLN A 85 -10.29 8.90 -15.44
C GLN A 85 -11.19 9.18 -14.23
N ASN A 86 -11.13 10.39 -13.66
CA ASN A 86 -11.98 10.87 -12.58
C ASN A 86 -13.03 11.87 -13.12
N GLY A 87 -13.52 11.62 -14.34
CA GLY A 87 -14.42 12.50 -15.10
C GLY A 87 -15.68 12.89 -14.32
N GLU A 88 -16.17 12.00 -13.46
CA GLU A 88 -17.36 12.19 -12.62
C GLU A 88 -17.19 13.28 -11.53
N TRP A 89 -15.96 13.78 -11.37
CA TRP A 89 -15.52 14.87 -10.48
C TRP A 89 -14.89 16.04 -11.24
N ALA A 90 -14.66 15.87 -12.55
CA ALA A 90 -13.86 16.77 -13.35
C ALA A 90 -14.62 17.98 -13.91
N SER A 91 -15.94 18.07 -13.75
CA SER A 91 -16.73 19.24 -14.14
C SER A 91 -17.95 19.42 -13.23
N GLU A 92 -18.62 20.58 -13.31
CA GLU A 92 -19.80 20.88 -12.48
C GLU A 92 -21.02 20.01 -12.83
N ASP A 93 -21.12 19.57 -14.08
CA ASP A 93 -22.12 18.61 -14.57
C ASP A 93 -21.69 17.14 -14.39
N GLY A 94 -20.47 16.91 -13.90
CA GLY A 94 -19.91 15.58 -13.69
C GLY A 94 -19.58 14.81 -14.97
N ASP A 95 -19.52 15.45 -16.13
CA ASP A 95 -19.09 14.84 -17.40
C ASP A 95 -17.74 15.35 -17.92
N GLY A 96 -16.70 15.34 -17.08
CA GLY A 96 -15.37 15.81 -17.48
C GLY A 96 -14.47 14.74 -18.11
N ALA A 97 -15.01 13.55 -18.41
CA ALA A 97 -14.27 12.52 -19.13
C ALA A 97 -14.08 12.90 -20.61
N LEU A 98 -12.88 12.66 -21.15
CA LEU A 98 -12.54 12.97 -22.53
C LEU A 98 -13.28 12.06 -23.51
N ASP A 99 -13.96 12.66 -24.49
CA ASP A 99 -14.65 11.91 -25.53
C ASP A 99 -13.70 11.11 -26.43
N SER A 100 -14.14 9.92 -26.81
CA SER A 100 -13.48 9.09 -27.80
C SER A 100 -13.82 9.57 -29.21
N ARG A 101 -12.84 9.52 -30.11
CA ARG A 101 -13.07 9.81 -31.54
C ARG A 101 -13.75 8.64 -32.25
N ASN A 102 -13.57 7.42 -31.75
CA ASN A 102 -13.98 6.17 -32.41
C ASN A 102 -14.75 5.28 -31.42
N PRO A 103 -16.00 5.63 -31.08
CA PRO A 103 -16.84 4.76 -30.26
C PRO A 103 -17.18 3.46 -31.01
N VAL A 104 -17.21 2.34 -30.29
CA VAL A 104 -17.53 1.03 -30.86
C VAL A 104 -19.03 0.78 -30.72
N MET A 105 -19.71 0.47 -31.83
CA MET A 105 -21.17 0.20 -31.88
C MET A 105 -22.03 1.31 -31.24
N GLY A 106 -21.54 2.56 -31.25
CA GLY A 106 -22.23 3.70 -30.63
C GLY A 106 -22.49 3.58 -29.13
N THR A 107 -21.90 2.58 -28.46
CA THR A 107 -22.19 2.23 -27.06
C THR A 107 -20.92 2.13 -26.24
N PHE A 108 -19.90 1.44 -26.74
CA PHE A 108 -18.67 1.18 -26.01
C PHE A 108 -17.59 2.22 -26.32
N TYR A 109 -16.79 2.55 -25.30
CA TYR A 109 -15.73 3.56 -25.38
C TYR A 109 -16.22 4.90 -25.94
N LYS A 110 -17.38 5.39 -25.47
CA LYS A 110 -17.81 6.77 -25.74
C LYS A 110 -16.84 7.78 -25.14
N LYS A 111 -16.31 7.45 -23.96
CA LYS A 111 -15.19 8.16 -23.32
C LYS A 111 -13.91 7.35 -23.53
N LYS A 112 -12.77 8.02 -23.60
CA LYS A 112 -11.46 7.38 -23.92
C LYS A 112 -11.05 6.30 -22.93
N THR A 113 -11.37 6.47 -21.65
CA THR A 113 -10.88 5.65 -20.54
C THR A 113 -11.87 4.60 -20.06
N ASP A 114 -13.11 4.65 -20.54
CA ASP A 114 -14.23 3.91 -19.97
C ASP A 114 -14.97 3.11 -21.04
N PHE A 115 -14.99 1.78 -20.87
CA PHE A 115 -15.67 0.86 -21.78
C PHE A 115 -17.17 1.13 -21.82
N ILE A 116 -17.81 1.23 -20.66
CA ILE A 116 -19.16 1.76 -20.49
C ILE A 116 -19.07 2.99 -19.61
N TYR A 117 -19.71 4.07 -20.06
CA TYR A 117 -19.79 5.32 -19.33
C TYR A 117 -21.20 5.89 -19.44
N HIS A 118 -21.82 6.15 -18.29
CA HIS A 118 -23.10 6.82 -18.21
C HIS A 118 -23.03 7.86 -17.09
N ASN A 119 -23.35 9.11 -17.40
CA ASN A 119 -23.46 10.18 -16.43
C ASN A 119 -24.79 10.91 -16.62
N SER A 120 -25.50 11.12 -15.52
CA SER A 120 -26.75 11.86 -15.43
C SER A 120 -26.76 12.68 -14.13
N ARG A 121 -27.70 13.61 -13.98
CA ARG A 121 -27.78 14.52 -12.83
C ARG A 121 -27.68 13.83 -11.46
N ASN A 122 -28.22 12.62 -11.32
CA ASN A 122 -28.29 11.91 -10.04
C ASN A 122 -27.57 10.57 -10.05
N PHE A 123 -27.00 10.15 -11.17
CA PHE A 123 -26.46 8.81 -11.29
C PHE A 123 -25.31 8.78 -12.29
N PHE A 124 -24.19 8.21 -11.85
CA PHE A 124 -23.04 7.91 -12.66
C PHE A 124 -22.69 6.43 -12.54
N LEU A 125 -22.31 5.85 -13.68
CA LEU A 125 -21.85 4.49 -13.83
C LEU A 125 -20.67 4.45 -14.81
N SER A 126 -19.58 3.84 -14.39
CA SER A 126 -18.48 3.42 -15.26
C SER A 126 -18.24 1.94 -15.05
N ALA A 127 -18.12 1.17 -16.13
CA ALA A 127 -17.78 -0.24 -16.07
C ALA A 127 -16.68 -0.55 -17.08
N ASN A 128 -15.62 -1.20 -16.60
CA ASN A 128 -14.40 -1.47 -17.35
C ASN A 128 -14.02 -2.94 -17.23
N PRO A 129 -13.69 -3.63 -18.34
CA PRO A 129 -13.10 -4.95 -18.28
C PRO A 129 -11.70 -4.86 -17.67
N VAL A 130 -11.35 -5.84 -16.85
CA VAL A 130 -10.01 -5.98 -16.25
C VAL A 130 -9.42 -7.28 -16.76
N LEU A 131 -8.47 -7.16 -17.68
CA LEU A 131 -7.89 -8.32 -18.37
C LEU A 131 -6.38 -8.25 -18.31
N GLY A 132 -5.73 -9.41 -18.24
CA GLY A 132 -4.28 -9.47 -18.37
C GLY A 132 -3.79 -10.86 -18.69
N TYR A 133 -2.69 -10.92 -19.42
CA TYR A 133 -1.92 -12.13 -19.65
C TYR A 133 -0.44 -11.78 -19.63
N GLN A 134 0.38 -12.58 -18.94
CA GLN A 134 1.82 -12.45 -18.95
C GLN A 134 2.48 -13.82 -18.99
N GLY A 135 3.44 -13.97 -19.91
CA GLY A 135 4.37 -15.11 -19.93
C GLY A 135 5.67 -14.73 -19.26
N ILE A 136 6.23 -15.64 -18.47
CA ILE A 136 7.46 -15.47 -17.70
C ILE A 136 8.39 -16.64 -18.03
N TYR A 137 9.63 -16.33 -18.39
CA TYR A 137 10.68 -17.34 -18.53
C TYR A 137 11.70 -17.16 -17.41
N GLU A 138 11.74 -18.11 -16.48
CA GLU A 138 12.62 -18.09 -15.31
C GLU A 138 13.77 -19.08 -15.46
N THR A 139 14.97 -18.65 -15.08
CA THR A 139 16.17 -19.46 -14.93
C THR A 139 16.67 -19.39 -13.49
N THR A 140 16.77 -20.56 -12.87
CA THR A 140 17.41 -20.77 -11.56
C THR A 140 18.61 -21.71 -11.75
N PRO A 141 19.48 -21.91 -10.74
CA PRO A 141 20.51 -22.94 -10.81
C PRO A 141 19.97 -24.36 -11.02
N GLN A 142 18.72 -24.62 -10.63
CA GLN A 142 18.10 -25.95 -10.65
C GLN A 142 17.26 -26.20 -11.90
N GLU A 143 16.58 -25.17 -12.42
CA GLU A 143 15.60 -25.34 -13.49
C GLU A 143 15.50 -24.11 -14.42
N LYS A 144 15.00 -24.37 -15.64
CA LYS A 144 14.53 -23.35 -16.57
C LYS A 144 13.07 -23.63 -16.88
N VAL A 145 12.19 -22.71 -16.53
CA VAL A 145 10.75 -22.95 -16.58
C VAL A 145 10.04 -21.77 -17.21
N PHE A 146 9.11 -22.07 -18.10
CA PHE A 146 8.11 -21.10 -18.55
C PHE A 146 6.92 -21.14 -17.60
N ARG A 147 6.51 -19.97 -17.13
CA ARG A 147 5.36 -19.76 -16.25
C ARG A 147 4.40 -18.80 -16.92
N ASN A 148 3.12 -18.90 -16.61
CA ASN A 148 2.13 -17.94 -17.07
C ASN A 148 1.27 -17.40 -15.93
N GLN A 149 0.68 -16.24 -16.18
CA GLN A 149 -0.35 -15.68 -15.33
C GLN A 149 -1.38 -14.97 -16.18
N TYR A 150 -2.64 -15.06 -15.77
CA TYR A 150 -3.72 -14.33 -16.42
C TYR A 150 -4.76 -13.88 -15.40
N ALA A 151 -5.40 -12.77 -15.73
CA ALA A 151 -6.48 -12.22 -14.92
C ALA A 151 -7.65 -11.82 -15.83
N ALA A 152 -8.85 -12.07 -15.36
CA ALA A 152 -10.07 -11.66 -16.04
C ALA A 152 -11.12 -11.19 -15.04
N GLY A 153 -11.81 -10.10 -15.35
CA GLY A 153 -12.70 -9.45 -14.40
C GLY A 153 -13.29 -8.15 -14.89
N ALA A 154 -13.87 -7.41 -13.96
CA ALA A 154 -14.45 -6.10 -14.22
C ALA A 154 -14.31 -5.17 -13.02
N ARG A 155 -14.16 -3.88 -13.32
CA ARG A 155 -14.21 -2.78 -12.36
C ARG A 155 -15.43 -1.93 -12.64
N ILE A 156 -16.23 -1.69 -11.61
CA ILE A 156 -17.48 -0.95 -11.65
C ILE A 156 -17.37 0.22 -10.67
N ARG A 157 -17.65 1.42 -11.17
CA ARG A 157 -17.74 2.63 -10.36
C ARG A 157 -19.16 3.16 -10.45
N VAL A 158 -19.74 3.48 -9.30
CA VAL A 158 -21.09 4.02 -9.20
C VAL A 158 -21.08 5.24 -8.30
N LYS A 159 -21.86 6.25 -8.68
CA LYS A 159 -22.16 7.39 -7.82
C LYS A 159 -23.65 7.68 -7.91
N TYR A 160 -24.32 7.81 -6.76
CA TYR A 160 -25.75 8.12 -6.68
C TYR A 160 -26.00 9.39 -5.87
N LYS A 161 -26.75 10.31 -6.48
CA LYS A 161 -27.14 11.63 -5.96
C LYS A 161 -26.01 12.39 -5.31
N ASP A 162 -24.77 12.14 -5.74
CA ASP A 162 -23.61 12.78 -5.12
C ASP A 162 -23.50 12.47 -3.60
N ILE A 163 -24.24 11.47 -3.09
CA ILE A 163 -24.37 11.09 -1.67
C ILE A 163 -23.82 9.69 -1.37
N ILE A 164 -23.58 8.85 -2.37
CA ILE A 164 -22.95 7.54 -2.17
C ILE A 164 -22.05 7.30 -3.38
N GLY A 165 -20.80 6.91 -3.11
CA GLY A 165 -19.84 6.48 -4.14
C GLY A 165 -19.33 5.08 -3.86
N ALA A 166 -19.30 4.22 -4.89
CA ALA A 166 -18.75 2.88 -4.81
C ALA A 166 -17.70 2.64 -5.91
N ASP A 167 -16.60 1.98 -5.56
CA ASP A 167 -15.61 1.42 -6.50
C ASP A 167 -15.50 -0.06 -6.17
N LEU A 168 -15.84 -0.92 -7.12
CA LEU A 168 -15.86 -2.36 -6.96
C LEU A 168 -15.04 -2.98 -8.07
N ASN A 169 -14.14 -3.88 -7.73
CA ASN A 169 -13.26 -4.56 -8.65
C ASN A 169 -13.27 -6.06 -8.34
N PHE A 170 -13.67 -6.84 -9.32
CA PHE A 170 -13.77 -8.30 -9.21
C PHE A 170 -12.88 -8.92 -10.26
N ARG A 171 -11.95 -9.78 -9.83
CA ARG A 171 -10.99 -10.44 -10.73
C ARG A 171 -10.84 -11.90 -10.36
N TYR A 172 -10.90 -12.77 -11.36
CA TYR A 172 -10.31 -14.09 -11.32
C TYR A 172 -8.85 -13.97 -11.73
N VAL A 173 -7.95 -14.66 -11.03
CA VAL A 173 -6.53 -14.70 -11.34
C VAL A 173 -6.02 -16.13 -11.27
N HIS A 174 -5.27 -16.52 -12.29
CA HIS A 174 -4.39 -17.68 -12.29
C HIS A 174 -2.94 -17.18 -12.22
N GLU A 175 -2.18 -17.68 -11.26
CA GLU A 175 -0.81 -17.25 -11.00
C GLU A 175 0.13 -18.46 -10.88
N GLU A 176 1.14 -18.51 -11.75
CA GLU A 176 2.33 -19.34 -11.57
C GLU A 176 3.50 -18.45 -11.11
N PRO A 177 3.71 -18.31 -9.78
CA PRO A 177 4.72 -17.39 -9.25
C PRO A 177 6.13 -17.87 -9.55
N VAL A 178 7.07 -16.92 -9.63
CA VAL A 178 8.50 -17.22 -9.72
C VAL A 178 9.00 -17.97 -8.49
N SER A 179 10.06 -18.77 -8.64
CA SER A 179 10.53 -19.76 -7.66
C SER A 179 10.71 -19.21 -6.23
N TYR A 180 11.37 -18.06 -6.05
CA TYR A 180 11.60 -17.50 -4.71
C TYR A 180 10.30 -17.00 -4.05
N TYR A 181 9.34 -16.54 -4.85
CA TYR A 181 8.03 -16.11 -4.37
C TYR A 181 7.18 -17.32 -3.98
N ALA A 182 7.22 -18.38 -4.80
CA ALA A 182 6.61 -19.67 -4.48
C ALA A 182 7.19 -20.27 -3.19
N ALA A 183 8.51 -20.24 -3.01
CA ALA A 183 9.17 -20.71 -1.80
C ALA A 183 8.75 -19.90 -0.56
N TYR A 184 8.65 -18.57 -0.68
CA TYR A 184 8.15 -17.74 0.42
C TYR A 184 6.70 -18.10 0.79
N ASN A 185 5.82 -18.25 -0.21
CA ASN A 185 4.43 -18.63 -0.02
C ASN A 185 4.29 -19.98 0.70
N GLN A 186 5.09 -20.97 0.29
CA GLN A 186 5.14 -22.29 0.93
C GLN A 186 5.64 -22.20 2.37
N ASN A 187 6.73 -21.47 2.61
CA ASN A 187 7.30 -21.29 3.96
C ASN A 187 6.35 -20.56 4.93
N ARG A 188 5.48 -19.70 4.41
CA ARG A 188 4.46 -18.99 5.21
C ARG A 188 3.09 -19.65 5.15
N ASN A 189 2.94 -20.73 4.39
CA ASN A 189 1.67 -21.41 4.11
C ASN A 189 0.54 -20.43 3.72
N THR A 190 0.84 -19.45 2.88
CA THR A 190 -0.08 -18.37 2.50
C THR A 190 0.32 -17.81 1.13
N LEU A 191 -0.55 -17.00 0.51
CA LEU A 191 -0.25 -16.35 -0.76
C LEU A 191 -0.14 -14.83 -0.56
N ILE A 192 1.00 -14.25 -0.91
CA ILE A 192 1.23 -12.80 -0.77
C ILE A 192 0.17 -12.00 -1.55
N GLY A 193 -0.45 -11.04 -0.85
CA GLY A 193 -1.45 -10.15 -1.42
C GLY A 193 -2.84 -10.77 -1.60
N VAL A 194 -3.06 -12.01 -1.15
CA VAL A 194 -4.34 -12.74 -1.33
C VAL A 194 -4.73 -13.44 -0.03
N HIS A 195 -6.03 -13.50 0.27
CA HIS A 195 -6.52 -14.22 1.44
C HIS A 195 -6.94 -15.66 1.09
N ASP A 196 -7.91 -15.78 0.18
CA ASP A 196 -8.47 -17.07 -0.23
C ASP A 196 -7.93 -17.48 -1.61
N TYR A 197 -7.37 -18.68 -1.70
CA TYR A 197 -6.83 -19.23 -2.93
C TYR A 197 -6.99 -20.74 -2.98
N LYS A 198 -6.97 -21.30 -4.18
CA LYS A 198 -6.87 -22.73 -4.45
C LYS A 198 -5.50 -23.02 -5.05
N GLN A 199 -4.70 -23.81 -4.36
CA GLN A 199 -3.46 -24.35 -4.92
C GLN A 199 -3.78 -25.56 -5.80
N GLN A 200 -3.21 -25.60 -6.99
CA GLN A 200 -3.34 -26.69 -7.94
C GLN A 200 -2.19 -27.70 -7.78
N ALA A 201 -2.37 -28.91 -8.30
CA ALA A 201 -1.36 -29.98 -8.23
C ALA A 201 -0.03 -29.61 -8.91
N ASN A 202 -0.06 -28.75 -9.92
CA ASN A 202 1.12 -28.24 -10.62
C ASN A 202 1.83 -27.08 -9.89
N GLY A 203 1.36 -26.70 -8.69
CA GLY A 203 1.93 -25.60 -7.89
C GLY A 203 1.44 -24.19 -8.28
N SER A 204 0.55 -24.07 -9.27
CA SER A 204 -0.12 -22.82 -9.59
C SER A 204 -1.22 -22.48 -8.58
N TYR A 205 -1.67 -21.23 -8.58
CA TYR A 205 -2.71 -20.71 -7.70
C TYR A 205 -3.84 -20.09 -8.51
N ASP A 206 -5.08 -20.48 -8.18
CA ASP A 206 -6.29 -19.84 -8.70
C ASP A 206 -7.04 -19.15 -7.57
N TYR A 207 -7.45 -17.90 -7.80
CA TYR A 207 -8.16 -17.13 -6.77
C TYR A 207 -9.10 -16.09 -7.37
N ILE A 208 -10.12 -15.75 -6.60
CA ILE A 208 -11.01 -14.62 -6.87
C ILE A 208 -10.65 -13.52 -5.88
N LEU A 209 -10.36 -12.33 -6.41
CA LEU A 209 -9.92 -11.17 -5.64
C LEU A 209 -10.94 -10.03 -5.79
N PRO A 210 -12.03 -10.04 -4.99
CA PRO A 210 -12.88 -8.87 -4.87
C PRO A 210 -12.11 -7.80 -4.09
N THR A 211 -12.15 -6.56 -4.58
CA THR A 211 -11.62 -5.38 -3.89
C THR A 211 -12.58 -4.24 -4.10
N GLY A 212 -12.75 -3.37 -3.11
CA GLY A 212 -13.59 -2.21 -3.28
C GLY A 212 -14.13 -1.62 -1.99
N ALA A 213 -14.80 -0.49 -2.15
CA ALA A 213 -15.32 0.28 -1.03
C ALA A 213 -16.56 1.08 -1.42
N ILE A 214 -17.43 1.28 -0.42
CA ILE A 214 -18.55 2.21 -0.44
C ILE A 214 -18.20 3.38 0.47
N ASN A 215 -18.50 4.59 0.01
CA ASN A 215 -18.12 5.84 0.65
C ASN A 215 -19.34 6.73 0.82
N ALA A 216 -19.44 7.32 2.02
CA ALA A 216 -20.49 8.22 2.47
C ALA A 216 -19.85 9.49 3.08
N SER A 217 -20.35 10.68 2.79
CA SER A 217 -20.00 11.89 3.56
C SER A 217 -20.92 11.95 4.76
N VAL A 218 -20.33 11.92 5.96
CA VAL A 218 -21.06 12.07 7.22
C VAL A 218 -21.30 13.55 7.51
N LEU A 219 -20.27 14.38 7.32
CA LEU A 219 -20.36 15.83 7.41
C LEU A 219 -19.72 16.44 6.16
N ARG A 220 -20.47 17.30 5.48
CA ARG A 220 -20.10 17.87 4.19
C ARG A 220 -18.68 18.43 4.18
N ASN A 221 -17.83 17.94 3.27
CA ASN A 221 -16.43 18.37 3.07
C ASN A 221 -15.49 18.21 4.27
N TYR A 222 -16.00 17.80 5.44
CA TYR A 222 -15.23 17.70 6.67
C TYR A 222 -15.08 16.25 7.13
N ILE A 223 -16.10 15.40 6.97
CA ILE A 223 -16.07 14.03 7.47
C ILE A 223 -16.65 13.08 6.41
N SER A 224 -15.88 12.06 6.06
CA SER A 224 -16.33 10.92 5.25
C SER A 224 -16.17 9.61 6.02
N ALA A 225 -17.11 8.70 5.80
CA ALA A 225 -17.04 7.32 6.24
C ALA A 225 -16.93 6.41 5.02
N SER A 226 -16.14 5.35 5.12
CA SER A 226 -16.01 4.34 4.08
C SER A 226 -15.95 2.95 4.67
N VAL A 227 -16.60 2.00 4.02
CA VAL A 227 -16.53 0.58 4.38
C VAL A 227 -16.17 -0.22 3.15
N GLY A 228 -15.35 -1.25 3.31
CA GLY A 228 -14.88 -2.00 2.15
C GLY A 228 -14.03 -3.21 2.49
N TYR A 229 -13.54 -3.84 1.44
CA TYR A 229 -12.58 -4.92 1.48
C TYR A 229 -11.47 -4.57 0.50
N ASP A 230 -10.35 -4.07 1.00
CA ASP A 230 -9.28 -3.51 0.16
C ASP A 230 -7.94 -3.47 0.89
N TYR A 231 -6.87 -3.16 0.16
CA TYR A 231 -5.55 -2.90 0.72
C TYR A 231 -5.52 -1.55 1.44
N GLN A 232 -4.70 -1.45 2.49
CA GLN A 232 -4.52 -0.23 3.26
C GLN A 232 -3.02 0.09 3.31
N LYS A 233 -2.66 1.37 3.15
CA LYS A 233 -1.27 1.81 3.24
C LYS A 233 -1.17 3.17 3.90
N ILE A 234 -0.24 3.28 4.84
CA ILE A 234 0.08 4.54 5.51
C ILE A 234 1.58 4.80 5.37
N GLY A 235 1.92 5.85 4.63
CA GLY A 235 3.28 6.31 4.40
C GLY A 235 3.47 6.94 3.03
N ASP A 236 4.51 7.78 2.95
CA ASP A 236 4.88 8.49 1.73
C ASP A 236 5.91 7.73 0.87
N GLY A 237 6.43 6.61 1.39
CA GLY A 237 7.49 5.82 0.79
C GLY A 237 7.06 4.72 -0.16
N TYR A 238 8.06 4.07 -0.75
CA TYR A 238 7.88 2.79 -1.44
C TYR A 238 7.44 1.74 -0.42
N ARG A 239 8.18 1.62 0.69
CA ARG A 239 7.79 0.81 1.85
C ARG A 239 6.96 1.61 2.85
N SER A 240 6.36 0.91 3.79
CA SER A 240 5.85 1.48 5.04
C SER A 240 6.36 0.65 6.21
N LEU A 241 6.75 1.32 7.30
CA LEU A 241 7.09 0.67 8.56
C LEU A 241 5.88 0.53 9.49
N ILE A 242 4.73 1.03 9.07
CA ILE A 242 3.53 1.15 9.88
C ILE A 242 2.45 0.20 9.37
N LEU A 243 2.01 0.41 8.13
CA LEU A 243 0.98 -0.36 7.46
C LEU A 243 1.22 -0.29 5.95
N SER A 244 1.43 -1.45 5.33
CA SER A 244 1.69 -1.59 3.90
C SER A 244 0.62 -2.42 3.21
N ASP A 245 0.68 -2.39 1.89
CA ASP A 245 -0.12 -3.17 0.95
C ASP A 245 0.48 -4.56 0.66
N PHE A 246 1.42 -5.04 1.47
CA PHE A 246 2.08 -6.33 1.25
C PHE A 246 1.19 -7.54 1.58
N SER A 247 0.41 -7.44 2.65
CA SER A 247 -0.56 -8.49 3.02
C SER A 247 -1.79 -8.45 2.11
N GLY A 248 -2.67 -9.45 2.21
CA GLY A 248 -3.94 -9.45 1.49
C GLY A 248 -4.89 -8.30 1.90
N PRO A 249 -5.91 -8.01 1.08
CA PRO A 249 -6.94 -7.02 1.42
C PRO A 249 -7.66 -7.40 2.72
N VAL A 250 -8.15 -6.38 3.43
CA VAL A 250 -8.81 -6.54 4.74
C VAL A 250 -10.18 -5.91 4.72
N TRP A 251 -11.10 -6.46 5.52
CA TRP A 251 -12.37 -5.78 5.77
C TRP A 251 -12.09 -4.57 6.65
N TYR A 252 -12.60 -3.40 6.26
CA TYR A 252 -12.36 -2.18 7.00
C TYR A 252 -13.57 -1.27 7.08
N ALA A 253 -13.59 -0.46 8.14
CA ALA A 253 -14.37 0.76 8.26
C ALA A 253 -13.40 1.91 8.53
N LYS A 254 -13.55 3.02 7.83
CA LYS A 254 -12.69 4.19 7.97
C LYS A 254 -13.53 5.45 8.13
N LEU A 255 -13.13 6.32 9.06
CA LEU A 255 -13.64 7.68 9.22
C LEU A 255 -12.51 8.67 8.93
N SER A 256 -12.66 9.47 7.90
CA SER A 256 -11.67 10.48 7.49
C SER A 256 -12.21 11.87 7.80
N THR A 257 -11.53 12.61 8.67
CA THR A 257 -11.88 13.98 9.06
C THR A 257 -10.86 14.96 8.51
N LYS A 258 -11.29 15.92 7.70
CA LYS A 258 -10.45 16.97 7.11
C LYS A 258 -10.94 18.33 7.56
N VAL A 259 -10.12 19.07 8.29
CA VAL A 259 -10.47 20.43 8.77
C VAL A 259 -9.23 21.31 8.65
N TRP A 260 -9.36 22.41 7.91
CA TRP A 260 -8.26 23.36 7.69
C TRP A 260 -7.03 22.68 7.07
N LYS A 261 -5.94 22.51 7.82
CA LYS A 261 -4.70 21.84 7.40
C LYS A 261 -4.55 20.44 7.98
N PHE A 262 -5.54 19.98 8.73
CA PHE A 262 -5.51 18.71 9.44
C PHE A 262 -6.29 17.64 8.67
N GLN A 263 -5.69 16.46 8.56
CA GLN A 263 -6.39 15.24 8.18
C GLN A 263 -6.24 14.22 9.32
N TYR A 264 -7.36 13.66 9.75
CA TYR A 264 -7.43 12.66 10.80
C TYR A 264 -8.22 11.44 10.35
N ASP A 265 -7.52 10.33 10.20
CA ASP A 265 -8.07 9.06 9.72
C ASP A 265 -8.16 8.05 10.86
N ASN A 266 -9.35 7.51 11.08
CA ASN A 266 -9.62 6.41 12.00
C ASN A 266 -9.93 5.18 11.15
N LEU A 267 -9.15 4.12 11.30
CA LEU A 267 -9.23 2.91 10.49
C LEU A 267 -9.42 1.70 11.40
N TYR A 268 -10.54 1.01 11.22
CA TYR A 268 -10.90 -0.21 11.93
C TYR A 268 -10.83 -1.38 10.95
N MET A 269 -10.08 -2.41 11.29
CA MET A 269 -9.81 -3.54 10.39
C MET A 269 -10.14 -4.86 11.07
N ARG A 270 -10.71 -5.78 10.28
CA ARG A 270 -10.74 -7.21 10.60
C ARG A 270 -9.61 -7.90 9.85
N LEU A 271 -8.68 -8.47 10.62
CA LEU A 271 -7.52 -9.21 10.15
C LEU A 271 -7.75 -10.71 10.33
N SER A 272 -6.98 -11.50 9.59
CA SER A 272 -6.94 -12.94 9.76
C SER A 272 -5.81 -13.31 10.71
N ALA A 273 -6.13 -14.17 11.67
CA ALA A 273 -5.14 -14.73 12.57
C ALA A 273 -4.09 -15.53 11.78
N ASP A 274 -2.92 -15.69 12.39
CA ASP A 274 -1.92 -16.61 11.85
C ASP A 274 -2.41 -18.06 12.03
N HIS A 275 -2.19 -18.88 11.02
CA HIS A 275 -2.50 -20.31 11.00
C HIS A 275 -1.20 -21.13 10.93
N HIS A 276 -1.30 -22.45 10.75
CA HIS A 276 -0.13 -23.32 10.70
C HIS A 276 0.93 -22.83 9.71
N ILE A 277 2.14 -22.65 10.23
CA ILE A 277 3.35 -22.29 9.48
C ILE A 277 4.33 -23.47 9.62
N PRO A 278 4.82 -24.07 8.52
CA PRO A 278 5.78 -25.16 8.56
C PRO A 278 7.01 -24.82 9.41
N GLY A 279 7.40 -25.75 10.31
CA GLY A 279 8.54 -25.54 11.21
C GLY A 279 8.29 -24.59 12.38
N ASN A 280 7.07 -24.11 12.56
CA ASN A 280 6.65 -23.36 13.74
C ASN A 280 5.74 -24.23 14.63
N ASN A 281 5.84 -24.06 15.95
CA ASN A 281 5.06 -24.81 16.95
C ASN A 281 3.61 -24.28 17.11
N LEU A 282 3.16 -23.38 16.22
CA LEU A 282 1.81 -22.82 16.27
C LEU A 282 0.76 -23.93 16.17
N THR A 283 -0.12 -24.01 17.15
CA THR A 283 -1.27 -24.94 17.11
C THR A 283 -2.38 -24.38 16.21
N ASN A 284 -3.13 -25.26 15.57
CA ASN A 284 -4.27 -24.91 14.69
C ASN A 284 -5.43 -24.32 15.51
N TYR A 285 -5.32 -23.08 15.96
CA TYR A 285 -6.48 -22.36 16.51
C TYR A 285 -7.23 -21.63 15.38
N SER A 286 -8.00 -22.41 14.63
CA SER A 286 -8.73 -21.98 13.43
C SER A 286 -9.96 -21.08 13.68
N GLY A 287 -10.18 -20.55 14.90
CA GLY A 287 -11.45 -19.90 15.26
C GLY A 287 -11.40 -18.42 15.63
N GLY A 288 -10.21 -17.81 15.78
CA GLY A 288 -10.09 -16.44 16.28
C GLY A 288 -9.97 -15.41 15.17
N TYR A 289 -10.79 -14.35 15.20
CA TYR A 289 -10.52 -13.14 14.42
C TYR A 289 -9.45 -12.29 15.11
N LYS A 290 -8.58 -11.69 14.30
CA LYS A 290 -7.69 -10.62 14.75
C LYS A 290 -8.27 -9.30 14.30
N TYR A 291 -8.04 -8.25 15.06
CA TYR A 291 -8.54 -6.92 14.74
C TYR A 291 -7.42 -5.91 14.87
N ALA A 292 -7.57 -4.80 14.18
CA ALA A 292 -6.69 -3.67 14.36
C ALA A 292 -7.46 -2.36 14.28
N THR A 293 -7.07 -1.43 15.15
CA THR A 293 -7.47 -0.03 15.07
C THR A 293 -6.23 0.81 14.82
N ALA A 294 -6.31 1.72 13.85
CA ALA A 294 -5.25 2.63 13.51
C ALA A 294 -5.77 4.07 13.43
N HIS A 295 -4.99 5.00 13.97
CA HIS A 295 -5.23 6.44 13.89
C HIS A 295 -4.06 7.11 13.18
N HIS A 296 -4.35 7.98 12.23
CA HIS A 296 -3.34 8.82 11.59
C HIS A 296 -3.80 10.28 11.59
N LEU A 297 -3.08 11.12 12.32
CA LEU A 297 -3.28 12.57 12.31
C LEU A 297 -2.13 13.20 11.53
N SER A 298 -2.42 13.99 10.51
CA SER A 298 -1.40 14.75 9.77
C SER A 298 -1.78 16.20 9.61
N THR A 299 -0.76 17.07 9.53
CA THR A 299 -0.94 18.50 9.37
C THR A 299 0.13 19.13 8.50
N ASN A 300 -0.29 20.04 7.60
CA ASN A 300 0.61 20.90 6.85
C ASN A 300 1.07 22.05 7.76
N VAL A 301 2.13 21.83 8.53
CA VAL A 301 2.70 22.86 9.43
C VAL A 301 3.11 24.11 8.63
N THR A 302 3.73 23.89 7.47
CA THR A 302 4.04 24.95 6.49
C THR A 302 3.59 24.50 5.11
N ARG A 303 3.74 25.37 4.10
CA ARG A 303 3.48 24.98 2.69
C ARG A 303 4.41 23.86 2.20
N TRP A 304 5.56 23.67 2.85
CA TRP A 304 6.59 22.72 2.42
C TRP A 304 6.89 21.64 3.46
N LEU A 305 6.29 21.68 4.66
CA LEU A 305 6.47 20.68 5.73
C LEU A 305 5.12 20.13 6.22
N ASN A 306 4.96 18.81 6.13
CA ASN A 306 3.86 18.03 6.67
C ASN A 306 4.42 17.11 7.76
N ILE A 307 3.71 17.04 8.89
CA ILE A 307 4.04 16.13 10.00
C ILE A 307 2.79 15.33 10.33
N GLY A 308 2.98 14.05 10.64
CA GLY A 308 1.93 13.18 11.13
C GLY A 308 2.33 12.38 12.35
N LEU A 309 1.30 12.01 13.12
CA LEU A 309 1.33 11.13 14.27
C LEU A 309 0.49 9.91 13.95
N TYR A 310 0.97 8.76 14.38
CA TYR A 310 0.33 7.48 14.14
C TYR A 310 0.26 6.64 15.41
N GLU A 311 -0.84 5.92 15.55
CA GLU A 311 -1.01 4.87 16.54
C GLU A 311 -1.76 3.68 15.92
N MET A 312 -1.34 2.45 16.22
CA MET A 312 -2.08 1.25 15.88
C MET A 312 -2.01 0.22 16.98
N VAL A 313 -3.16 -0.37 17.25
CA VAL A 313 -3.33 -1.47 18.19
C VAL A 313 -3.78 -2.68 17.40
N VAL A 314 -3.02 -3.76 17.49
CA VAL A 314 -3.45 -5.08 17.01
C VAL A 314 -3.84 -5.90 18.21
N PHE A 315 -5.03 -6.48 18.16
CA PHE A 315 -5.63 -7.18 19.28
C PHE A 315 -6.46 -8.38 18.83
N ASN A 316 -6.73 -9.25 19.79
CA ASN A 316 -7.52 -10.45 19.55
C ASN A 316 -8.70 -10.52 20.50
N ARG A 317 -9.86 -10.84 19.96
CA ARG A 317 -11.07 -11.10 20.72
C ARG A 317 -11.80 -12.26 20.06
N THR A 318 -12.35 -13.15 20.87
CA THR A 318 -13.15 -14.27 20.37
C THR A 318 -14.50 -13.73 19.87
N ASN A 319 -14.71 -13.74 18.56
CA ASN A 319 -15.99 -13.45 17.90
C ASN A 319 -16.58 -12.03 18.06
N HIS A 320 -15.81 -11.02 18.48
CA HIS A 320 -16.31 -9.65 18.58
C HIS A 320 -15.21 -8.61 18.42
N PHE A 321 -15.57 -7.39 17.99
CA PHE A 321 -14.69 -6.24 18.04
C PHE A 321 -14.77 -5.60 19.43
N GLU A 322 -13.63 -5.17 19.99
CA GLU A 322 -13.59 -4.49 21.29
C GLU A 322 -14.09 -3.05 21.14
N ALA A 323 -15.24 -2.73 21.72
CA ALA A 323 -15.87 -1.41 21.58
C ALA A 323 -14.99 -0.27 22.15
N GLY A 324 -14.16 -0.57 23.17
CA GLY A 324 -13.18 0.38 23.69
C GLY A 324 -12.18 0.86 22.63
N TYR A 325 -11.90 0.02 21.61
CA TYR A 325 -11.04 0.36 20.47
C TYR A 325 -11.79 0.96 19.27
N MET A 326 -13.04 1.41 19.45
CA MET A 326 -13.79 2.24 18.50
C MET A 326 -13.80 3.73 18.88
N ASN A 327 -13.09 4.11 19.95
CA ASN A 327 -12.95 5.49 20.39
C ASN A 327 -12.19 6.32 19.32
N PRO A 328 -12.79 7.35 18.71
CA PRO A 328 -12.10 8.11 17.67
C PRO A 328 -10.98 9.01 18.21
N LEU A 329 -10.68 9.03 19.51
CA LEU A 329 -9.61 9.86 20.07
C LEU A 329 -8.26 9.09 20.08
N ILE A 330 -7.22 9.73 19.54
CA ILE A 330 -5.83 9.26 19.63
C ILE A 330 -5.40 9.13 21.11
N PHE A 331 -4.40 8.29 21.42
CA PHE A 331 -3.89 7.92 22.76
C PHE A 331 -4.46 6.64 23.38
N TYR A 332 -4.61 5.59 22.57
CA TYR A 332 -5.08 4.28 23.01
C TYR A 332 -4.16 3.59 24.01
N ARG A 333 -2.90 4.00 24.14
CA ARG A 333 -2.02 3.48 25.20
C ARG A 333 -2.58 3.63 26.61
N ALA A 334 -3.40 4.66 26.88
CA ALA A 334 -4.09 4.79 28.17
C ALA A 334 -5.26 3.78 28.31
N ILE A 335 -5.97 3.51 27.20
CA ILE A 335 -7.09 2.55 27.13
C ILE A 335 -6.57 1.11 27.24
N GLU A 336 -5.51 0.76 26.50
CA GLU A 336 -4.86 -0.55 26.53
C GLU A 336 -4.35 -0.91 27.94
N ARG A 337 -3.71 0.06 28.63
CA ARG A 337 -3.33 -0.11 30.04
C ARG A 337 -4.53 -0.32 30.95
N SER A 338 -5.65 0.36 30.70
CA SER A 338 -6.91 0.18 31.45
C SER A 338 -7.57 -1.18 31.17
N LEU A 339 -7.34 -1.78 30.00
CA LEU A 339 -7.85 -3.09 29.59
C LEU A 339 -6.92 -4.25 30.01
N GLY A 340 -5.82 -3.96 30.72
CA GLY A 340 -4.94 -4.99 31.31
C GLY A 340 -3.76 -5.43 30.42
N SER A 341 -3.42 -4.68 29.38
CA SER A 341 -2.21 -4.86 28.55
C SER A 341 -1.98 -6.18 27.76
N PRO A 342 -3.00 -6.89 27.23
CA PRO A 342 -2.77 -8.05 26.36
C PRO A 342 -2.53 -7.70 24.88
N ASP A 343 -2.57 -6.42 24.49
CA ASP A 343 -2.67 -5.98 23.11
C ASP A 343 -1.38 -5.28 22.63
N LYS A 344 -1.05 -5.36 21.33
CA LYS A 344 0.19 -4.81 20.79
C LYS A 344 -0.02 -3.41 20.24
N VAL A 345 0.63 -2.42 20.83
CA VAL A 345 0.60 -1.02 20.39
C VAL A 345 1.86 -0.66 19.61
N ALA A 346 1.67 0.01 18.47
CA ALA A 346 2.69 0.69 17.70
C ALA A 346 2.39 2.18 17.63
N LEU A 347 3.35 3.01 18.03
CA LEU A 347 3.29 4.46 17.88
C LEU A 347 4.29 4.90 16.83
N GLY A 348 4.00 5.97 16.12
CA GLY A 348 4.94 6.49 15.15
C GLY A 348 4.74 7.96 14.83
N ILE A 349 5.77 8.52 14.22
CA ILE A 349 5.73 9.83 13.60
C ILE A 349 6.13 9.68 12.14
N ASN A 350 5.53 10.46 11.26
CA ASN A 350 5.96 10.58 9.89
C ASN A 350 6.11 12.05 9.51
N ALA A 351 7.02 12.34 8.59
CA ALA A 351 7.21 13.69 8.08
C ALA A 351 7.47 13.64 6.58
N LYS A 352 6.99 14.67 5.89
CA LYS A 352 7.24 14.91 4.47
C LYS A 352 7.60 16.37 4.28
N ALA A 353 8.66 16.64 3.51
CA ALA A 353 9.14 17.97 3.24
C ALA A 353 9.45 18.17 1.75
N ILE A 354 9.20 19.38 1.24
CA ILE A 354 9.63 19.85 -0.08
C ILE A 354 10.62 21.00 0.13
N PRO A 355 11.88 20.73 0.51
CA PRO A 355 12.87 21.79 0.80
C PRO A 355 13.13 22.68 -0.42
N VAL A 356 13.07 22.10 -1.62
CA VAL A 356 13.16 22.81 -2.90
C VAL A 356 12.26 22.11 -3.91
N ARG A 357 11.77 22.85 -4.92
CA ARG A 357 10.93 22.26 -5.97
C ARG A 357 11.64 21.11 -6.66
N GLY A 358 10.89 20.04 -6.91
CA GLY A 358 11.42 18.80 -7.49
C GLY A 358 12.14 17.89 -6.48
N LEU A 359 12.45 18.35 -5.26
CA LEU A 359 13.06 17.53 -4.22
C LEU A 359 12.08 17.30 -3.07
N GLY A 360 11.71 16.04 -2.83
CA GLY A 360 10.88 15.62 -1.72
C GLY A 360 11.66 14.73 -0.75
N ILE A 361 11.61 15.03 0.54
CA ILE A 361 12.17 14.20 1.61
C ILE A 361 11.01 13.65 2.43
N TYR A 362 11.06 12.39 2.81
CA TYR A 362 10.07 11.79 3.71
C TYR A 362 10.72 10.82 4.68
N GLY A 363 10.08 10.59 5.81
CA GLY A 363 10.52 9.60 6.78
C GLY A 363 9.41 9.14 7.70
N GLN A 364 9.63 7.96 8.29
CA GLN A 364 8.77 7.37 9.31
C GLN A 364 9.66 6.89 10.46
N PHE A 365 9.23 7.14 11.69
CA PHE A 365 9.84 6.54 12.87
C PHE A 365 8.77 5.79 13.64
N LEU A 366 9.03 4.53 13.94
CA LEU A 366 8.16 3.60 14.64
C LEU A 366 8.76 3.31 16.03
N LEU A 367 7.91 3.32 17.05
CA LEU A 367 8.24 3.04 18.43
C LEU A 367 7.17 2.16 19.06
N ASN A 368 7.56 0.98 19.56
CA ASN A 368 6.65 0.09 20.28
C ASN A 368 6.92 0.15 21.79
N GLU A 369 8.15 -0.21 22.17
CA GLU A 369 8.63 -0.25 23.56
C GLU A 369 9.98 0.48 23.63
N PHE A 370 10.20 1.31 24.66
CA PHE A 370 11.40 2.13 24.80
C PHE A 370 11.75 2.37 26.26
N THR A 371 12.98 2.03 26.63
CA THR A 371 13.57 2.31 27.93
C THR A 371 14.81 3.18 27.71
N ALA A 372 14.69 4.48 28.01
CA ALA A 372 15.73 5.48 27.72
C ALA A 372 17.09 5.11 28.31
N LYS A 373 17.12 4.67 29.59
CA LYS A 373 18.36 4.24 30.27
C LYS A 373 19.09 3.15 29.49
N GLU A 374 18.36 2.12 29.08
CA GLU A 374 18.92 0.99 28.32
C GLU A 374 19.28 1.38 26.87
N PHE A 375 18.55 2.33 26.28
CA PHE A 375 18.85 2.83 24.94
C PHE A 375 20.18 3.57 24.91
N PHE A 376 20.40 4.50 25.84
CA PHE A 376 21.64 5.26 25.93
C PHE A 376 22.82 4.45 26.49
N ALA A 377 22.57 3.36 27.23
CA ALA A 377 23.61 2.43 27.66
C ALA A 377 24.21 1.58 26.51
N ASN A 378 23.53 1.50 25.36
CA ASN A 378 23.98 0.78 24.15
C ASN A 378 24.37 -0.69 24.39
N ASN A 379 23.72 -1.36 25.34
CA ASN A 379 23.96 -2.77 25.67
C ASN A 379 23.14 -3.75 24.81
N GLY A 380 22.38 -3.26 23.84
CA GLY A 380 21.55 -4.07 22.95
C GLY A 380 20.30 -4.64 23.62
N TYR A 381 19.67 -3.91 24.53
CA TYR A 381 18.44 -4.35 25.20
C TYR A 381 17.30 -4.70 24.22
N MET A 382 16.72 -5.89 24.37
CA MET A 382 15.71 -6.48 23.47
C MET A 382 14.41 -5.67 23.41
N HIS A 383 13.99 -5.07 24.52
CA HIS A 383 12.72 -4.34 24.59
C HIS A 383 12.76 -2.94 24.00
N ASN A 384 13.93 -2.44 23.57
CA ASN A 384 14.00 -1.20 22.79
C ASN A 384 13.60 -1.46 21.34
N LYS A 385 12.30 -1.51 21.07
CA LYS A 385 11.72 -1.90 19.78
C LYS A 385 11.38 -0.65 18.97
N TRP A 386 12.12 -0.43 17.89
CA TRP A 386 11.96 0.72 17.00
C TRP A 386 12.30 0.37 15.55
N GLY A 387 11.78 1.21 14.64
CA GLY A 387 12.12 1.20 13.23
C GLY A 387 12.23 2.62 12.68
N ALA A 388 13.01 2.80 11.62
CA ALA A 388 13.18 4.10 10.97
C ALA A 388 13.25 3.94 9.45
N GLN A 389 12.59 4.85 8.75
CA GLN A 389 12.59 5.00 7.31
C GLN A 389 12.98 6.43 6.97
N LEU A 390 13.85 6.58 5.98
CA LEU A 390 14.18 7.86 5.37
C LEU A 390 14.27 7.68 3.87
N GLY A 391 13.60 8.53 3.11
CA GLY A 391 13.67 8.51 1.66
C GLY A 391 13.68 9.90 1.04
N LEU A 392 14.18 9.91 -0.19
CA LEU A 392 14.36 11.08 -1.04
C LEU A 392 13.74 10.79 -2.39
N LYS A 393 12.94 11.72 -2.93
CA LYS A 393 12.43 11.73 -4.30
C LYS A 393 12.99 12.95 -5.02
N TYR A 394 13.61 12.74 -6.16
CA TYR A 394 14.16 13.78 -7.01
C TYR A 394 13.51 13.70 -8.39
N TYR A 395 12.58 14.62 -8.64
CA TYR A 395 11.83 14.76 -9.89
C TYR A 395 12.56 15.67 -10.86
N ASP A 396 12.48 15.33 -12.15
CA ASP A 396 13.27 15.97 -13.21
C ASP A 396 14.77 15.97 -12.88
N ALA A 397 15.23 14.78 -12.46
CA ALA A 397 16.57 14.57 -11.96
C ALA A 397 17.61 14.96 -13.01
N PHE A 398 18.61 15.73 -12.58
CA PHE A 398 19.66 16.25 -13.47
C PHE A 398 19.10 17.07 -14.64
N THR A 399 17.95 17.73 -14.45
CA THR A 399 17.24 18.54 -15.45
C THR A 399 16.68 17.74 -16.63
N VAL A 400 16.65 16.41 -16.53
CA VAL A 400 16.02 15.54 -17.53
C VAL A 400 14.53 15.45 -17.23
N ASP A 401 13.71 16.05 -18.08
CA ASP A 401 12.25 16.02 -17.95
C ASP A 401 11.73 14.59 -17.78
N ASN A 402 10.87 14.40 -16.79
CA ASN A 402 10.20 13.15 -16.48
C ASN A 402 11.12 11.98 -16.11
N LEU A 403 12.37 12.26 -15.71
CA LEU A 403 13.25 11.33 -15.00
C LEU A 403 13.12 11.53 -13.49
N ASP A 404 12.53 10.54 -12.82
CA ASP A 404 12.27 10.57 -11.38
C ASP A 404 13.14 9.53 -10.69
N LEU A 405 13.91 9.97 -9.69
CA LEU A 405 14.73 9.10 -8.87
C LEU A 405 14.18 9.04 -7.46
N GLN A 406 14.26 7.87 -6.84
CA GLN A 406 13.94 7.65 -5.44
C GLN A 406 14.99 6.77 -4.78
N VAL A 407 15.43 7.18 -3.60
CA VAL A 407 16.24 6.34 -2.71
C VAL A 407 15.56 6.26 -1.35
N GLU A 408 15.52 5.08 -0.75
CA GLU A 408 14.87 4.83 0.53
C GLU A 408 15.70 3.86 1.36
N GLY A 409 16.00 4.24 2.61
CA GLY A 409 16.59 3.37 3.61
C GLY A 409 15.57 2.99 4.67
N ASN A 410 15.50 1.70 5.00
CA ASN A 410 14.58 1.15 5.99
C ASN A 410 15.34 0.31 7.01
N VAL A 411 15.06 0.47 8.31
CA VAL A 411 15.58 -0.38 9.38
C VAL A 411 14.49 -0.71 10.39
N VAL A 412 14.47 -1.95 10.89
CA VAL A 412 13.57 -2.37 11.97
C VAL A 412 14.33 -3.32 12.90
N ARG A 413 14.39 -3.01 14.19
CA ARG A 413 15.05 -3.90 15.17
C ARG A 413 14.30 -5.23 15.32
N PRO A 414 15.00 -6.32 15.67
CA PRO A 414 14.34 -7.59 16.01
C PRO A 414 13.30 -7.43 17.12
N TYR A 415 12.34 -8.35 17.18
CA TYR A 415 11.23 -8.43 18.15
C TYR A 415 10.19 -7.30 18.06
N THR A 416 10.35 -6.32 17.17
CA THR A 416 9.48 -5.14 17.09
C THR A 416 8.01 -5.52 16.94
N PHE A 417 7.72 -6.43 16.00
CA PHE A 417 6.36 -6.82 15.60
C PHE A 417 5.86 -8.14 16.22
N GLN A 418 6.69 -8.81 17.03
CA GLN A 418 6.30 -10.02 17.75
C GLN A 418 5.42 -9.70 18.97
N HIS A 419 4.65 -10.69 19.40
CA HIS A 419 3.86 -10.67 20.63
C HIS A 419 4.10 -11.94 21.46
N LEU A 420 3.72 -11.93 22.75
CA LEU A 420 3.72 -13.13 23.60
C LEU A 420 2.60 -14.10 23.20
N GLU A 421 2.77 -15.38 23.53
CA GLU A 421 1.70 -16.38 23.38
C GLU A 421 0.55 -16.11 24.31
N LYS A 422 -0.66 -16.36 23.84
CA LYS A 422 -1.87 -16.32 24.65
C LYS A 422 -2.06 -17.67 25.35
N ASP A 423 -2.24 -17.62 26.67
CA ASP A 423 -2.65 -18.75 27.52
C ASP A 423 -1.81 -20.03 27.36
N ASN A 424 -0.53 -19.90 27.00
CA ASN A 424 0.40 -21.01 26.70
C ASN A 424 -0.13 -22.02 25.65
N SER A 425 -1.02 -21.56 24.76
CA SER A 425 -1.68 -22.41 23.75
C SER A 425 -0.89 -22.55 22.44
N GLY A 426 0.30 -21.94 22.35
CA GLY A 426 1.05 -21.83 21.09
C GLY A 426 0.39 -20.88 20.09
N TYR A 427 -0.48 -19.97 20.54
CA TYR A 427 -1.18 -19.01 19.69
C TYR A 427 -0.73 -17.57 19.98
N ILE A 428 -0.31 -16.84 18.94
CA ILE A 428 0.12 -15.45 19.06
C ILE A 428 -1.02 -14.54 18.59
N ALA A 429 -1.76 -14.03 19.57
CA ALA A 429 -3.03 -13.38 19.32
C ALA A 429 -2.91 -11.99 18.68
N SER A 430 -1.85 -11.25 19.01
CA SER A 430 -1.74 -9.80 18.77
C SER A 430 -0.48 -9.38 17.99
N ASN A 431 0.17 -10.28 17.26
CA ASN A 431 1.31 -9.92 16.41
C ASN A 431 0.90 -9.11 15.17
N PHE A 432 1.85 -8.34 14.62
CA PHE A 432 1.64 -7.43 13.49
C PHE A 432 1.63 -8.14 12.13
N THR A 433 0.75 -9.11 11.99
CA THR A 433 0.56 -9.92 10.78
C THR A 433 -0.89 -9.93 10.32
N ASN A 434 -1.14 -10.39 9.11
CA ASN A 434 -2.45 -10.72 8.57
C ASN A 434 -2.26 -11.95 7.70
N ASN A 435 -2.90 -13.07 8.05
CA ASN A 435 -2.80 -14.33 7.31
C ASN A 435 -1.34 -14.81 7.10
N ASN A 436 -0.55 -14.87 8.18
CA ASN A 436 0.89 -15.19 8.18
C ASN A 436 1.80 -14.18 7.46
N LEU A 437 1.30 -13.04 6.98
CA LEU A 437 2.12 -12.01 6.32
C LEU A 437 2.28 -10.77 7.20
N PRO A 438 3.44 -10.08 7.20
CA PRO A 438 3.58 -8.81 7.89
C PRO A 438 2.56 -7.75 7.43
N LEU A 439 1.98 -7.01 8.37
CA LEU A 439 1.13 -5.84 8.07
C LEU A 439 1.95 -4.62 7.63
N ALA A 440 3.17 -4.50 8.13
CA ALA A 440 4.06 -3.38 7.88
C ALA A 440 5.07 -3.75 6.77
N HIS A 441 6.36 -3.74 7.07
CA HIS A 441 7.39 -4.01 6.07
C HIS A 441 7.42 -5.49 5.64
N PRO A 442 7.62 -5.83 4.34
CA PRO A 442 7.66 -7.22 3.86
C PRO A 442 8.73 -8.10 4.53
N LEU A 443 9.88 -7.52 4.85
CA LEU A 443 10.95 -8.20 5.60
C LEU A 443 10.62 -8.41 7.09
N GLY A 444 9.53 -7.86 7.63
CA GLY A 444 9.17 -8.03 9.02
C GLY A 444 10.06 -7.25 9.98
N ALA A 445 11.00 -7.93 10.66
CA ALA A 445 11.88 -7.34 11.67
C ALA A 445 13.32 -7.85 11.56
N GLY A 446 14.25 -7.15 12.21
CA GLY A 446 15.67 -7.51 12.26
C GLY A 446 16.40 -7.34 10.94
N PHE A 447 16.09 -6.25 10.22
CA PHE A 447 16.64 -5.98 8.90
C PHE A 447 17.12 -4.53 8.75
N ARG A 448 17.96 -4.35 7.73
CA ARG A 448 18.24 -3.07 7.08
C ARG A 448 18.14 -3.23 5.58
N GLU A 449 17.48 -2.29 4.91
CA GLU A 449 17.22 -2.30 3.47
C GLU A 449 17.58 -0.95 2.87
N LEU A 450 18.09 -0.99 1.64
CA LEU A 450 18.25 0.15 0.76
C LEU A 450 17.51 -0.14 -0.55
N VAL A 451 16.63 0.77 -0.96
CA VAL A 451 15.87 0.72 -2.20
C VAL A 451 16.28 1.89 -3.08
N PHE A 452 16.50 1.62 -4.35
CA PHE A 452 16.66 2.63 -5.40
C PHE A 452 15.64 2.37 -6.50
N ILE A 453 14.93 3.42 -6.92
CA ILE A 453 13.96 3.36 -8.01
C ILE A 453 14.25 4.51 -8.97
N ALA A 454 14.32 4.20 -10.27
CA ALA A 454 14.33 5.19 -11.33
C ALA A 454 13.09 4.98 -12.21
N ASN A 455 12.30 6.03 -12.40
CA ASN A 455 11.18 6.05 -13.34
C ASN A 455 11.46 7.08 -14.42
N TYR A 456 11.39 6.69 -15.67
CA TYR A 456 11.55 7.59 -16.79
C TYR A 456 10.35 7.51 -17.73
N ARG A 457 9.77 8.67 -18.07
CA ARG A 457 8.64 8.78 -19.01
C ARG A 457 8.98 9.74 -20.16
N PRO A 458 9.69 9.27 -21.21
CA PRO A 458 10.01 10.11 -22.36
C PRO A 458 8.76 10.56 -23.13
N THR A 459 7.65 9.81 -23.01
CA THR A 459 6.34 10.19 -23.54
C THR A 459 5.25 9.82 -22.52
N ALA A 460 4.02 10.32 -22.70
CA ALA A 460 2.89 9.95 -21.84
C ALA A 460 2.51 8.45 -21.90
N ARG A 461 2.95 7.74 -22.96
CA ARG A 461 2.64 6.33 -23.22
C ARG A 461 3.76 5.38 -22.86
N LEU A 462 5.01 5.84 -22.88
CA LEU A 462 6.18 5.01 -22.60
C LEU A 462 6.69 5.27 -21.19
N GLN A 463 6.74 4.23 -20.36
CA GLN A 463 7.31 4.26 -19.02
C GLN A 463 8.42 3.22 -18.90
N ILE A 464 9.56 3.64 -18.37
CA ILE A 464 10.68 2.76 -18.02
C ILE A 464 10.84 2.83 -16.51
N ASN A 465 10.86 1.67 -15.84
CA ASN A 465 11.04 1.55 -14.40
C ASN A 465 12.23 0.64 -14.12
N ALA A 466 13.26 1.17 -13.48
CA ALA A 466 14.36 0.39 -12.93
C ALA A 466 14.28 0.40 -11.41
N LYS A 467 14.55 -0.74 -10.78
CA LYS A 467 14.53 -0.90 -9.33
C LYS A 467 15.71 -1.74 -8.86
N ALA A 468 16.38 -1.31 -7.81
CA ALA A 468 17.36 -2.09 -7.09
C ALA A 468 16.97 -2.15 -5.61
N LEU A 469 16.91 -3.35 -5.04
CA LEU A 469 16.74 -3.57 -3.61
C LEU A 469 17.95 -4.32 -3.08
N TYR A 470 18.54 -3.82 -2.01
CA TYR A 470 19.59 -4.50 -1.27
C TYR A 470 19.21 -4.53 0.20
N TYR A 471 19.26 -5.69 0.83
CA TYR A 471 18.99 -5.80 2.25
C TYR A 471 19.87 -6.82 2.94
N GLN A 472 19.97 -6.64 4.25
CA GLN A 472 20.50 -7.63 5.18
C GLN A 472 19.48 -7.88 6.26
N GLN A 473 19.33 -9.13 6.64
CA GLN A 473 18.33 -9.56 7.62
C GLN A 473 18.88 -10.66 8.50
N GLY A 474 18.49 -10.67 9.78
CA GLY A 474 18.70 -11.81 10.66
C GLY A 474 17.75 -12.95 10.32
N VAL A 475 18.24 -14.18 10.33
CA VAL A 475 17.42 -15.37 10.13
C VAL A 475 17.44 -16.20 11.41
N ASP A 476 16.24 -16.59 11.83
CA ASP A 476 16.07 -17.48 12.96
C ASP A 476 16.47 -18.90 12.56
N THR A 477 17.42 -19.50 13.29
CA THR A 477 17.94 -20.85 13.02
C THR A 477 17.61 -21.82 14.15
N GLY A 478 17.27 -23.06 13.77
CA GLY A 478 16.80 -24.07 14.72
C GLY A 478 15.56 -23.59 15.49
N ASN A 479 15.53 -23.87 16.80
CA ASN A 479 14.42 -23.48 17.67
C ASN A 479 14.59 -22.10 18.30
N LEU A 480 15.69 -21.40 18.03
CA LEU A 480 15.95 -20.08 18.62
C LEU A 480 15.09 -19.01 17.95
N ASN A 481 14.60 -18.08 18.76
CA ASN A 481 13.95 -16.86 18.30
C ASN A 481 14.96 -15.72 18.41
N PHE A 482 15.47 -15.23 17.28
CA PHE A 482 16.34 -14.04 17.25
C PHE A 482 15.53 -12.76 16.98
N GLY A 483 14.20 -12.85 16.94
CA GLY A 483 13.28 -11.72 16.80
C GLY A 483 12.92 -11.37 15.36
N ASN A 484 13.25 -12.23 14.39
CA ASN A 484 13.06 -11.92 12.97
C ASN A 484 11.73 -12.47 12.41
N ASP A 485 11.25 -13.61 12.92
CA ASP A 485 9.97 -14.20 12.51
C ASP A 485 8.81 -13.67 13.37
N LEU A 486 7.90 -12.91 12.76
CA LEU A 486 6.78 -12.27 13.46
C LEU A 486 5.78 -13.25 14.08
N SER A 487 5.80 -14.52 13.65
CA SER A 487 4.92 -15.56 14.18
C SER A 487 5.55 -16.39 15.30
N LYS A 488 6.67 -15.94 15.89
CA LYS A 488 7.25 -16.49 17.12
C LYS A 488 7.01 -15.59 18.34
N SER A 489 6.93 -16.21 19.51
CA SER A 489 6.77 -15.51 20.78
C SER A 489 8.08 -14.92 21.27
N TYR A 490 8.09 -13.63 21.62
CA TYR A 490 9.28 -12.98 22.18
C TYR A 490 9.62 -13.45 23.61
N SER A 491 8.79 -14.28 24.25
CA SER A 491 9.04 -14.82 25.60
C SER A 491 9.65 -16.22 25.60
N GLN A 492 9.81 -16.85 24.43
CA GLN A 492 10.26 -18.25 24.31
C GLN A 492 11.51 -18.36 23.44
N ASN A 493 12.41 -19.27 23.84
CA ASN A 493 13.61 -19.65 23.08
C ASN A 493 14.48 -18.45 22.65
N ILE A 494 14.51 -17.39 23.46
CA ILE A 494 15.34 -16.19 23.22
C ILE A 494 16.76 -16.42 23.73
N PRO A 495 17.81 -16.09 22.96
CA PRO A 495 19.21 -16.25 23.40
C PRO A 495 19.61 -15.37 24.60
N GLY A 496 18.92 -14.24 24.78
CA GLY A 496 19.19 -13.29 25.86
C GLY A 496 18.49 -11.95 25.64
N ILE A 497 18.31 -11.19 26.72
CA ILE A 497 17.64 -9.89 26.70
C ILE A 497 18.58 -8.70 26.39
N PHE A 498 19.90 -8.94 26.38
CA PHE A 498 20.94 -7.97 26.03
C PHE A 498 21.77 -8.50 24.85
N GLY A 499 22.55 -7.62 24.21
CA GLY A 499 23.39 -7.99 23.06
C GLY A 499 22.63 -8.17 21.75
N VAL A 500 21.35 -7.80 21.68
CA VAL A 500 20.52 -7.89 20.46
C VAL A 500 20.99 -6.82 19.46
N LYS A 501 21.60 -7.28 18.37
CA LYS A 501 22.07 -6.44 17.26
C LYS A 501 20.94 -6.19 16.25
N MET A 502 21.16 -5.28 15.30
CA MET A 502 20.19 -5.02 14.22
C MET A 502 19.97 -6.27 13.35
N ILE A 503 21.06 -6.92 12.97
CA ILE A 503 21.07 -8.24 12.33
C ILE A 503 21.39 -9.25 13.43
N HIS A 504 20.39 -10.00 13.87
CA HIS A 504 20.50 -10.95 14.97
C HIS A 504 20.17 -12.35 14.49
N GLY A 505 21.01 -13.34 14.79
CA GLY A 505 20.97 -14.66 14.16
C GLY A 505 21.86 -14.74 12.91
N ALA A 506 21.61 -15.73 12.06
CA ALA A 506 22.37 -15.91 10.82
C ALA A 506 22.07 -14.77 9.84
N LYS A 507 23.10 -14.13 9.29
CA LYS A 507 22.91 -13.01 8.36
C LYS A 507 22.51 -13.51 6.97
N ALA A 508 21.33 -13.13 6.51
CA ALA A 508 20.94 -13.19 5.11
C ALA A 508 21.27 -11.88 4.39
N THR A 509 21.68 -11.98 3.14
CA THR A 509 21.85 -10.84 2.23
C THR A 509 21.04 -11.09 0.97
N GLY A 510 20.18 -10.13 0.61
CA GLY A 510 19.38 -10.17 -0.60
C GLY A 510 19.72 -9.01 -1.53
N LEU A 511 19.75 -9.28 -2.83
CA LEU A 511 19.85 -8.29 -3.89
C LEU A 511 18.78 -8.61 -4.94
N SER A 512 18.05 -7.59 -5.38
CA SER A 512 17.06 -7.68 -6.46
C SER A 512 17.26 -6.51 -7.42
N LEU A 513 17.44 -6.79 -8.70
CA LEU A 513 17.59 -5.81 -9.77
C LEU A 513 16.49 -6.05 -10.79
N SER A 514 15.72 -5.03 -11.12
CA SER A 514 14.58 -5.12 -12.01
C SER A 514 14.58 -3.99 -13.03
N LEU A 515 14.20 -4.31 -14.26
CA LEU A 515 13.92 -3.36 -15.32
C LEU A 515 12.59 -3.72 -15.98
N ASN A 516 11.74 -2.72 -16.17
CA ASN A 516 10.49 -2.84 -16.90
C ASN A 516 10.34 -1.69 -17.88
N ILE A 517 9.80 -2.01 -19.05
CA ILE A 517 9.36 -1.09 -20.07
C ILE A 517 7.86 -1.36 -20.27
N SER A 518 7.03 -0.33 -20.11
CA SER A 518 5.59 -0.38 -20.32
C SER A 518 5.21 0.62 -21.40
N TYR A 519 4.53 0.16 -22.44
CA TYR A 519 4.00 0.99 -23.51
C TYR A 519 2.46 0.93 -23.52
N GLU A 520 1.82 2.08 -23.35
CA GLU A 520 0.37 2.23 -23.42
C GLU A 520 -0.07 2.32 -24.90
N ILE A 521 -0.63 1.22 -25.40
CA ILE A 521 -1.13 1.09 -26.78
C ILE A 521 -2.38 1.96 -26.98
N ALA A 522 -3.30 1.86 -26.02
CA ALA A 522 -4.53 2.62 -25.91
C ALA A 522 -4.77 2.94 -24.42
N PRO A 523 -5.64 3.90 -24.06
CA PRO A 523 -5.87 4.25 -22.65
C PRO A 523 -6.09 3.01 -21.77
N ASN A 524 -5.24 2.85 -20.76
CA ASN A 524 -5.22 1.71 -19.82
C ASN A 524 -4.95 0.32 -20.44
N LEU A 525 -4.61 0.24 -21.74
CA LEU A 525 -4.14 -0.97 -22.42
C LEU A 525 -2.61 -0.89 -22.58
N ASN A 526 -1.90 -1.66 -21.76
CA ASN A 526 -0.45 -1.64 -21.69
C ASN A 526 0.13 -2.95 -22.21
N PHE A 527 1.21 -2.83 -22.98
CA PHE A 527 2.15 -3.92 -23.23
C PHE A 527 3.37 -3.72 -22.32
N ASP A 528 3.74 -4.77 -21.59
CA ASP A 528 4.88 -4.75 -20.68
C ASP A 528 5.94 -5.73 -21.15
N LEU A 529 7.20 -5.31 -21.05
CA LEU A 529 8.39 -6.14 -21.22
C LEU A 529 9.33 -5.86 -20.04
N GLY A 530 9.93 -6.89 -19.47
CA GLY A 530 10.88 -6.68 -18.39
C GLY A 530 11.70 -7.89 -18.01
N GLY A 531 12.62 -7.66 -17.09
CA GLY A 531 13.47 -8.69 -16.52
C GLY A 531 13.84 -8.37 -15.08
N THR A 532 14.13 -9.40 -14.31
CA THR A 532 14.57 -9.26 -12.92
C THR A 532 15.59 -10.32 -12.59
N HIS A 533 16.65 -9.90 -11.91
CA HIS A 533 17.67 -10.77 -11.35
C HIS A 533 17.63 -10.64 -9.83
N ARG A 534 17.59 -11.76 -9.13
CA ARG A 534 17.60 -11.82 -7.67
C ARG A 534 18.66 -12.81 -7.17
N SER A 535 19.40 -12.41 -6.14
CA SER A 535 20.24 -13.28 -5.34
C SER A 535 19.89 -13.20 -3.86
N TYR A 536 19.98 -14.33 -3.16
CA TYR A 536 19.78 -14.44 -1.72
C TYR A 536 20.80 -15.43 -1.16
N ALA A 537 21.63 -14.96 -0.22
CA ALA A 537 22.70 -15.74 0.38
C ALA A 537 22.63 -15.69 1.91
N LEU A 538 22.84 -16.84 2.56
CA LEU A 538 23.05 -16.94 3.99
C LEU A 538 24.55 -16.98 4.30
N GLU A 539 24.95 -16.31 5.37
CA GLU A 539 26.34 -16.30 5.84
C GLU A 539 26.84 -17.73 6.11
N HIS A 540 28.14 -17.96 5.94
CA HIS A 540 28.80 -19.27 6.06
C HIS A 540 28.23 -20.36 5.13
N ASN A 541 27.47 -19.99 4.09
CA ASN A 541 26.81 -20.95 3.18
C ASN A 541 25.96 -21.98 3.93
N ILE A 542 25.28 -21.57 5.02
CA ILE A 542 24.37 -22.43 5.79
C ILE A 542 23.34 -23.11 4.86
N LEU A 543 22.87 -22.39 3.85
CA LEU A 543 22.14 -22.94 2.70
C LEU A 543 22.81 -22.45 1.40
N PRO A 544 22.68 -23.21 0.29
CA PRO A 544 23.12 -22.77 -1.02
C PRO A 544 22.52 -21.41 -1.40
N GLU A 545 23.32 -20.57 -2.04
CA GLU A 545 22.86 -19.29 -2.58
C GLU A 545 21.72 -19.51 -3.57
N GLN A 546 20.60 -18.81 -3.36
CA GLN A 546 19.45 -18.86 -4.24
C GLN A 546 19.55 -17.74 -5.27
N LYS A 547 19.50 -18.11 -6.56
CA LYS A 547 19.47 -17.16 -7.67
C LYS A 547 18.24 -17.41 -8.54
N SER A 548 17.60 -16.34 -8.96
CA SER A 548 16.51 -16.39 -9.93
C SER A 548 16.68 -15.23 -10.89
N THR A 549 16.68 -15.53 -12.19
CA THR A 549 16.60 -14.52 -13.24
C THR A 549 15.39 -14.84 -14.08
N TYR A 550 14.47 -13.89 -14.23
CA TYR A 550 13.31 -14.08 -15.09
C TYR A 550 13.11 -12.90 -16.04
N PHE A 551 12.62 -13.21 -17.23
CA PHE A 551 12.14 -12.24 -18.21
C PHE A 551 10.65 -12.45 -18.41
N TYR A 552 9.94 -11.38 -18.72
CA TYR A 552 8.51 -11.46 -18.94
C TYR A 552 8.05 -10.53 -20.05
N SER A 553 6.97 -10.92 -20.71
CA SER A 553 6.19 -10.03 -21.57
C SER A 553 4.71 -10.28 -21.35
N GLY A 554 3.89 -9.23 -21.47
CA GLY A 554 2.46 -9.36 -21.25
C GLY A 554 1.67 -8.17 -21.75
N ILE A 555 0.35 -8.37 -21.82
CA ILE A 555 -0.63 -7.34 -22.12
C ILE A 555 -1.62 -7.23 -20.98
N ARG A 556 -2.01 -6.01 -20.63
CA ARG A 556 -2.95 -5.75 -19.53
C ARG A 556 -3.88 -4.59 -19.86
N LEU A 557 -5.15 -4.73 -19.53
CA LEU A 557 -6.22 -3.76 -19.72
C LEU A 557 -6.86 -3.44 -18.36
N ASN A 558 -6.79 -2.19 -17.92
CA ASN A 558 -7.28 -1.72 -16.62
C ASN A 558 -6.78 -2.57 -15.42
N LEU A 559 -5.60 -3.18 -15.56
CA LEU A 559 -5.01 -4.07 -14.57
C LEU A 559 -3.60 -3.58 -14.22
N ASN A 560 -3.24 -3.63 -12.94
CA ASN A 560 -1.90 -3.32 -12.48
C ASN A 560 -0.94 -4.48 -12.79
N ARG A 561 0.30 -4.16 -13.13
CA ARG A 561 1.35 -5.17 -13.35
C ARG A 561 1.65 -5.90 -12.05
N LYS A 562 1.69 -7.24 -12.06
CA LYS A 562 2.21 -8.03 -10.94
C LYS A 562 3.71 -7.75 -10.79
N ASP A 563 4.14 -7.39 -9.58
CA ASP A 563 5.53 -7.08 -9.27
C ASP A 563 6.07 -8.06 -8.23
N TYR A 564 6.94 -8.98 -8.64
CA TYR A 564 7.57 -9.94 -7.73
C TYR A 564 8.76 -9.36 -6.95
N THR A 565 9.17 -8.12 -7.24
CA THR A 565 10.30 -7.45 -6.56
C THR A 565 9.91 -6.86 -5.20
N ALA A 566 8.85 -7.37 -4.57
CA ALA A 566 8.39 -6.93 -3.26
C ALA A 566 9.38 -7.28 -2.13
N PHE A 567 10.42 -8.07 -2.38
CA PHE A 567 11.41 -8.55 -1.41
C PHE A 567 12.84 -8.08 -1.67
#